data_AF-A0A920JDH2-F1
#
_entry.id   AF-A0A920JDH2-F1
#
_cell.length_a   1.000
_cell.length_b   1.000
_cell.length_c   1.000
_cell.angle_alpha   90.00
_cell.angle_beta   90.00
_cell.angle_gamma   90.00
#
_symmetry.space_group_name_H-M   'P 1'
#
loop_
_entity.id
_entity.type
_entity.pdbx_description
1 polymer ?
#
loop_
_entity_poly.entity_id
_entity_poly.type
_entity_poly.pdbx_seq_one_letter_code
_entity_poly.pdbx_strand_id
1 'polypeptide(L)'
;MLTAKEAQLGSLMARIAALGTIVFFAIQALLIGPDQVGYSEQYGAIADIVGFVQGFGILFTISLTQKLFGDNNPYFRIVSAILFVAAVIQLTGSLASTGNANSVFDTVLTPDQAGAVASNGQLVTFLLFGIWALCLISADENNFVPSWARISGQGAAYLIIVAQIGILFGLIPAAGFVPLFLLGGVVLFPIFTWGISIAFSTTGN
;
A
#
# COMPACT_ATOMS: atom_id res chain seq x y z
N MET A 1 -23.94 -4.96 -1.26
CA MET A 1 -23.66 -4.85 -2.73
C MET A 1 -23.27 -3.42 -3.10
N LEU A 2 -22.39 -3.26 -4.10
CA LEU A 2 -21.90 -1.96 -4.58
C LEU A 2 -22.86 -1.35 -5.62
N THR A 3 -22.97 -0.03 -5.65
CA THR A 3 -23.59 0.69 -6.76
C THR A 3 -22.66 0.72 -7.98
N ALA A 4 -23.19 0.97 -9.18
CA ALA A 4 -22.38 1.07 -10.40
C ALA A 4 -21.25 2.12 -10.29
N LYS A 5 -21.53 3.26 -9.65
CA LYS A 5 -20.52 4.32 -9.42
C LYS A 5 -19.43 3.87 -8.45
N GLU A 6 -19.80 3.15 -7.38
CA GLU A 6 -18.83 2.60 -6.43
C GLU A 6 -17.96 1.52 -7.06
N ALA A 7 -18.54 0.64 -7.88
CA ALA A 7 -17.81 -0.37 -8.64
C ALA A 7 -16.80 0.25 -9.62
N GLN A 8 -17.23 1.26 -10.38
CA GLN A 8 -16.36 2.01 -11.30
C GLN A 8 -15.21 2.69 -10.53
N LEU A 9 -15.54 3.38 -9.44
CA LEU A 9 -14.55 4.10 -8.63
C LEU A 9 -13.56 3.14 -7.96
N GLY A 10 -14.04 2.04 -7.38
CA GLY A 10 -13.20 1.02 -6.76
C GLY A 10 -12.25 0.38 -7.76
N SER A 11 -12.75 0.02 -8.94
CA SER A 11 -11.92 -0.53 -10.01
C SER A 11 -10.82 0.45 -10.44
N LEU A 12 -11.18 1.71 -10.69
CA LEU A 12 -10.22 2.74 -11.05
C LEU A 12 -9.15 2.94 -9.97
N MET A 13 -9.57 3.12 -8.71
CA MET A 13 -8.66 3.42 -7.61
C MET A 13 -7.74 2.26 -7.27
N ALA A 14 -8.22 1.01 -7.37
CA ALA A 14 -7.38 -0.17 -7.22
C ALA A 14 -6.32 -0.27 -8.32
N ARG A 15 -6.65 0.09 -9.57
CA ARG A 15 -5.67 0.15 -10.67
C ARG A 15 -4.65 1.27 -10.45
N ILE A 16 -5.09 2.45 -10.01
CA ILE A 16 -4.20 3.57 -9.66
C ILE A 16 -3.23 3.15 -8.56
N ALA A 17 -3.71 2.49 -7.51
CA ALA A 17 -2.85 2.00 -6.43
C ALA A 17 -1.84 0.94 -6.92
N ALA A 18 -2.28 -0.02 -7.72
CA ALA A 18 -1.40 -1.05 -8.27
C ALA A 18 -0.31 -0.45 -9.16
N LEU A 19 -0.70 0.37 -10.14
CA LEU A 19 0.25 1.03 -11.06
C LEU A 19 1.13 2.04 -10.34
N GLY A 20 0.56 2.81 -9.41
CA GLY A 20 1.28 3.77 -8.59
C GLY A 20 2.41 3.11 -7.80
N THR A 21 2.17 1.91 -7.26
CA THR A 21 3.23 1.14 -6.57
C THR A 21 4.39 0.80 -7.49
N ILE A 22 4.10 0.37 -8.74
CA ILE A 22 5.12 0.02 -9.73
C ILE A 22 5.88 1.27 -10.18
N VAL A 23 5.18 2.38 -10.44
CA VAL A 23 5.78 3.65 -10.86
C VAL A 23 6.63 4.24 -9.74
N PHE A 24 6.14 4.25 -8.51
CA PHE A 24 6.89 4.69 -7.33
C PHE A 24 8.19 3.91 -7.21
N PHE A 25 8.12 2.58 -7.29
CA PHE A 25 9.30 1.74 -7.26
C PHE A 25 10.27 2.04 -8.42
N ALA A 26 9.77 2.23 -9.64
CA ALA A 26 10.60 2.57 -10.79
C ALA A 26 11.35 3.89 -10.59
N ILE A 27 10.72 4.91 -9.99
CA ILE A 27 11.39 6.17 -9.64
C ILE A 27 12.50 5.92 -8.62
N GLN A 28 12.19 5.22 -7.52
CA GLN A 28 13.16 4.93 -6.47
C GLN A 28 14.35 4.12 -7.00
N ALA A 29 14.10 3.08 -7.79
CA ALA A 29 15.14 2.15 -8.24
C ALA A 29 15.93 2.62 -9.46
N LEU A 30 15.30 3.31 -10.41
CA LEU A 30 15.92 3.64 -11.71
C LEU A 30 16.34 5.11 -11.83
N LEU A 31 15.64 6.03 -11.15
CA LEU A 31 15.93 7.47 -11.26
C LEU A 31 16.73 7.99 -10.06
N ILE A 32 16.38 7.56 -8.85
CA ILE A 32 17.10 7.92 -7.63
C ILE A 32 18.28 6.97 -7.40
N GLY A 33 18.04 5.67 -7.58
CA GLY A 33 19.07 4.65 -7.49
C GLY A 33 19.34 4.21 -6.04
N PRO A 34 19.94 3.03 -5.85
CA PRO A 34 20.13 2.43 -4.53
C PRO A 34 21.20 3.11 -3.66
N ASP A 35 22.10 3.88 -4.29
CA ASP A 35 23.23 4.53 -3.62
C ASP A 35 22.84 5.89 -3.02
N GLN A 36 21.71 6.47 -3.45
CA GLN A 36 21.21 7.72 -2.90
C GLN A 36 20.43 7.43 -1.62
N VAL A 37 20.92 7.94 -0.49
CA VAL A 37 20.24 7.85 0.80
C VAL A 37 19.58 9.19 1.10
N GLY A 38 18.33 9.15 1.54
CA GLY A 38 17.56 10.36 1.85
C GLY A 38 16.81 10.94 0.66
N TYR A 39 16.28 12.14 0.83
CA TYR A 39 15.44 12.87 -0.08
C TYR A 39 16.23 13.30 -1.33
N SER A 40 15.68 13.01 -2.51
CA SER A 40 16.24 13.47 -3.78
C SER A 40 15.74 14.87 -4.12
N GLU A 41 16.63 15.85 -4.26
CA GLU A 41 16.23 17.18 -4.72
C GLU A 41 15.66 17.17 -6.14
N GLN A 42 16.14 16.26 -6.99
CA GLN A 42 15.73 16.18 -8.39
C GLN A 42 14.41 15.41 -8.59
N TYR A 43 14.25 14.27 -7.91
CA TYR A 43 13.13 13.34 -8.15
C TYR A 43 12.21 13.13 -6.94
N GLY A 44 12.57 13.63 -5.75
CA GLY A 44 11.85 13.39 -4.50
C GLY A 44 10.42 13.89 -4.53
N ALA A 45 10.19 15.10 -5.07
CA ALA A 45 8.84 15.65 -5.22
C ALA A 45 7.94 14.77 -6.08
N ILE A 46 8.46 14.20 -7.17
CA ILE A 46 7.68 13.32 -8.05
C ILE A 46 7.40 11.99 -7.34
N ALA A 47 8.40 11.42 -6.65
CA ALA A 47 8.23 10.20 -5.87
C ALA A 47 7.14 10.35 -4.79
N ASP A 48 7.19 11.43 -4.00
CA ASP A 48 6.22 11.73 -2.95
C ASP A 48 4.80 11.92 -3.52
N ILE A 49 4.65 12.63 -4.65
CA ILE A 49 3.35 12.80 -5.32
C ILE A 49 2.79 11.46 -5.81
N VAL A 50 3.61 10.62 -6.43
CA VAL A 50 3.17 9.29 -6.87
C VAL A 50 2.76 8.45 -5.66
N GLY A 51 3.54 8.49 -4.57
CA GLY A 51 3.23 7.84 -3.30
C GLY A 51 1.91 8.33 -2.70
N PHE A 52 1.63 9.63 -2.73
CA PHE A 52 0.36 10.21 -2.31
C PHE A 52 -0.80 9.69 -3.15
N VAL A 53 -0.70 9.72 -4.48
CA VAL A 53 -1.77 9.25 -5.38
C VAL A 53 -2.01 7.74 -5.22
N GLN A 54 -0.95 6.96 -5.09
CA GLN A 54 -1.02 5.53 -4.77
C GLN A 54 -1.73 5.28 -3.44
N GLY A 55 -1.33 5.99 -2.38
CA GLY A 55 -1.92 5.92 -1.05
C GLY A 55 -3.39 6.34 -1.04
N PHE A 56 -3.75 7.34 -1.83
CA PHE A 56 -5.14 7.74 -1.99
C PHE A 56 -5.95 6.64 -2.67
N GLY A 57 -5.43 6.04 -3.75
CA GLY A 57 -6.09 4.91 -4.43
C GLY A 57 -6.28 3.69 -3.52
N ILE A 58 -5.31 3.39 -2.65
CA ILE A 58 -5.42 2.24 -1.74
C ILE A 58 -6.50 2.45 -0.68
N LEU A 59 -6.71 3.69 -0.20
CA LEU A 59 -7.79 4.00 0.75
C LEU A 59 -9.18 3.68 0.17
N PHE A 60 -9.45 4.10 -1.07
CA PHE A 60 -10.70 3.75 -1.75
C PHE A 60 -10.84 2.24 -1.93
N THR A 61 -9.74 1.57 -2.26
CA THR A 61 -9.71 0.11 -2.41
C THR A 61 -10.09 -0.58 -1.09
N ILE A 62 -9.50 -0.18 0.04
CA ILE A 62 -9.81 -0.73 1.37
C ILE A 62 -11.27 -0.48 1.74
N SER A 63 -11.76 0.75 1.60
CA SER A 63 -13.13 1.12 1.96
C SER A 63 -14.18 0.38 1.12
N LEU A 64 -13.96 0.27 -0.18
CA LEU A 64 -14.92 -0.40 -1.08
C LEU A 64 -14.85 -1.92 -0.99
N THR A 65 -13.68 -2.51 -0.71
CA THR A 65 -13.60 -3.94 -0.39
C THR A 65 -14.32 -4.24 0.92
N GLN A 66 -14.21 -3.39 1.94
CA GLN A 66 -14.99 -3.52 3.18
C GLN A 66 -16.49 -3.53 2.91
N LYS A 67 -17.00 -2.68 2.03
CA LYS A 67 -18.41 -2.70 1.64
C LYS A 67 -18.77 -3.93 0.81
N LEU A 68 -17.87 -4.40 -0.04
CA LEU A 68 -18.12 -5.54 -0.92
C LEU A 68 -18.14 -6.88 -0.18
N PHE A 69 -17.20 -7.10 0.75
CA PHE A 69 -16.98 -8.38 1.42
C PHE A 69 -17.27 -8.36 2.94
N GLY A 70 -17.50 -7.19 3.54
CA GLY A 70 -17.60 -7.03 4.99
C GLY A 70 -19.00 -7.09 5.58
N ASP A 71 -20.07 -7.12 4.77
CA ASP A 71 -21.46 -7.12 5.26
C ASP A 71 -21.74 -8.34 6.16
N ASN A 72 -21.27 -9.52 5.75
CA ASN A 72 -21.46 -10.79 6.48
C ASN A 72 -20.19 -11.28 7.19
N ASN A 73 -19.09 -10.52 7.13
CA ASN A 73 -17.82 -10.89 7.76
C ASN A 73 -17.35 -9.77 8.72
N PRO A 74 -17.79 -9.80 10.00
CA PRO A 74 -17.45 -8.79 10.98
C PRO A 74 -15.95 -8.65 11.20
N TYR A 75 -15.20 -9.76 11.11
CA TYR A 75 -13.75 -9.76 11.29
C TYR A 75 -13.05 -8.97 10.18
N PHE A 76 -13.38 -9.26 8.91
CA PHE A 76 -12.84 -8.52 7.77
C PHE A 76 -13.23 -7.03 7.82
N ARG A 77 -14.45 -6.73 8.26
CA ARG A 77 -14.92 -5.35 8.41
C ARG A 77 -14.09 -4.57 9.44
N ILE A 78 -13.80 -5.16 10.60
CA ILE A 78 -12.99 -4.53 11.65
C ILE A 78 -11.54 -4.36 11.17
N VAL A 79 -10.93 -5.40 10.58
CA VAL A 79 -9.57 -5.34 10.06
C VAL A 79 -9.43 -4.26 8.98
N SER A 80 -10.40 -4.16 8.06
CA SER A 80 -10.41 -3.13 7.02
C SER A 80 -10.51 -1.71 7.60
N ALA A 81 -11.35 -1.51 8.62
CA ALA A 81 -11.46 -0.21 9.29
C ALA A 81 -10.16 0.20 10.00
N ILE A 82 -9.49 -0.74 10.68
CA ILE A 82 -8.19 -0.49 11.33
C ILE A 82 -7.13 -0.14 10.29
N LEU A 83 -7.03 -0.93 9.22
CA LEU A 83 -6.07 -0.66 8.15
C LEU A 83 -6.36 0.68 7.46
N PHE A 84 -7.63 1.01 7.23
CA PHE A 84 -8.02 2.28 6.64
C PHE A 84 -7.48 3.46 7.46
N VAL A 85 -7.65 3.43 8.78
CA VAL A 85 -7.11 4.48 9.67
C VAL A 85 -5.58 4.55 9.60
N ALA A 86 -4.88 3.40 9.64
CA ALA A 86 -3.43 3.37 9.52
C ALA A 86 -2.93 3.94 8.17
N ALA A 87 -3.63 3.60 7.08
CA ALA A 87 -3.33 4.11 5.74
C ALA A 87 -3.62 5.61 5.60
N VAL A 88 -4.64 6.15 6.29
CA VAL A 88 -4.89 7.60 6.34
C VAL A 88 -3.71 8.31 7.00
N ILE A 89 -3.21 7.79 8.13
CA ILE A 89 -2.03 8.36 8.81
C ILE A 89 -0.82 8.36 7.87
N GLN A 90 -0.54 7.27 7.17
CA GLN A 90 0.55 7.24 6.19
C GLN A 90 0.35 8.23 5.05
N LEU A 91 -0.88 8.36 4.52
CA LEU A 91 -1.16 9.31 3.47
C LEU A 91 -0.84 10.75 3.91
N THR A 92 -1.17 11.12 5.16
CA THR A 92 -0.85 12.46 5.68
C THR A 92 0.66 12.73 5.74
N GLY A 93 1.47 11.69 5.93
CA GLY A 93 2.93 11.77 5.94
C GLY A 93 3.59 11.68 4.56
N SER A 94 2.87 11.28 3.51
CA SER A 94 3.45 10.94 2.20
C SER A 94 4.14 12.10 1.47
N LEU A 95 3.79 13.35 1.81
CA LEU A 95 4.40 14.56 1.22
C LEU A 95 5.33 15.28 2.22
N ALA A 96 5.66 14.67 3.36
CA ALA A 96 6.36 15.35 4.45
C ALA A 96 7.77 15.82 4.05
N SER A 97 8.54 14.99 3.34
CA SER A 97 9.90 15.32 2.90
C SER A 97 9.89 16.49 1.91
N THR A 98 9.06 16.39 0.86
CA THR A 98 8.91 17.46 -0.14
C THR A 98 8.38 18.75 0.47
N GLY A 99 7.40 18.66 1.36
CA GLY A 99 6.83 19.82 2.05
C GLY A 99 7.85 20.52 2.96
N ASN A 100 8.71 19.75 3.61
CA ASN A 100 9.81 20.28 4.41
C ASN A 100 10.88 20.94 3.53
N ALA A 101 11.31 20.28 2.45
CA ALA A 101 12.33 20.78 1.53
C ALA A 101 11.96 22.10 0.86
N ASN A 102 10.66 22.34 0.66
CA ASN A 102 10.13 23.55 0.02
C ASN A 102 9.42 24.49 1.01
N SER A 103 9.63 24.31 2.32
CA SER A 103 8.98 25.13 3.34
C SER A 103 9.38 26.60 3.20
N VAL A 104 8.39 27.49 3.18
CA VAL A 104 8.60 28.95 3.28
C VAL A 104 8.77 29.44 4.72
N PHE A 105 8.65 28.52 5.68
CA PHE A 105 8.86 28.76 7.10
C PHE A 105 10.14 28.05 7.57
N ASP A 106 10.77 28.57 8.62
CA ASP A 106 11.93 27.93 9.24
C ASP A 106 11.58 26.51 9.72
N THR A 107 12.38 25.53 9.30
CA THR A 107 12.23 24.12 9.69
C THR A 107 13.32 23.71 10.67
N VAL A 108 12.95 22.92 11.68
CA VAL A 108 13.92 22.32 12.63
C VAL A 108 14.44 20.97 12.10
N LEU A 109 13.56 20.22 11.43
CA LEU A 109 13.90 18.94 10.81
C LEU A 109 14.36 19.17 9.39
N THR A 110 15.37 18.40 8.98
CA THR A 110 15.73 18.22 7.56
C THR A 110 14.63 17.42 6.82
N PRO A 111 14.59 17.48 5.47
CA PRO A 111 13.64 16.68 4.68
C PRO A 111 13.72 15.17 4.99
N ASP A 112 14.93 14.65 5.16
CA ASP A 112 15.17 13.25 5.51
C ASP A 112 14.56 12.89 6.86
N GLN A 113 14.77 13.74 7.87
CA GLN A 113 14.22 13.55 9.20
C GLN A 113 12.69 13.64 9.19
N ALA A 114 12.12 14.56 8.42
CA ALA A 114 10.66 14.69 8.26
C ALA A 114 10.06 13.41 7.65
N GLY A 115 10.67 12.87 6.59
CA GLY A 115 10.27 11.61 5.97
C GLY A 115 10.41 10.40 6.89
N ALA A 116 11.51 10.34 7.66
CA ALA A 116 11.74 9.27 8.64
C ALA A 116 10.66 9.27 9.73
N VAL A 117 10.33 10.43 10.30
CA VAL A 117 9.27 10.55 11.30
C VAL A 117 7.90 10.14 10.72
N ALA A 118 7.58 10.60 9.51
CA ALA A 118 6.34 10.23 8.82
C ALA A 118 6.21 8.71 8.59
N SER A 119 7.33 8.00 8.47
CA SER A 119 7.37 6.56 8.16
C SER A 119 7.44 5.66 9.40
N ASN A 120 7.46 6.20 10.62
CA ASN A 120 7.60 5.40 11.85
C ASN A 120 6.50 4.34 12.03
N GLY A 121 5.28 4.61 11.57
CA GLY A 121 4.15 3.67 11.64
C GLY A 121 4.15 2.58 10.56
N GLN A 122 5.13 2.59 9.65
CA GLN A 122 5.10 1.77 8.43
C GLN A 122 5.19 0.27 8.74
N LEU A 123 6.02 -0.14 9.72
CA LEU A 123 6.18 -1.55 10.10
C LEU A 123 4.83 -2.20 10.47
N VAL A 124 4.08 -1.55 11.36
CA VAL A 124 2.79 -2.08 11.82
C VAL A 124 1.75 -2.00 10.71
N THR A 125 1.78 -0.94 9.90
CA THR A 125 0.83 -0.82 8.79
C THR A 125 1.05 -1.91 7.74
N PHE A 126 2.29 -2.28 7.45
CA PHE A 126 2.59 -3.40 6.56
C PHE A 126 2.08 -4.72 7.13
N LEU A 127 2.23 -4.97 8.44
CA LEU A 127 1.58 -6.12 9.09
C LEU A 127 0.06 -6.11 8.88
N LEU A 128 -0.58 -4.95 9.04
CA LEU A 128 -2.02 -4.79 8.82
C LEU A 128 -2.41 -5.05 7.36
N PHE A 129 -1.62 -4.64 6.38
CA PHE A 129 -1.85 -4.97 4.96
C PHE A 129 -1.79 -6.48 4.71
N GLY A 130 -0.83 -7.19 5.32
CA GLY A 130 -0.75 -8.64 5.20
C GLY A 130 -1.96 -9.34 5.80
N ILE A 131 -2.35 -8.96 7.02
CA ILE A 131 -3.55 -9.49 7.69
C ILE A 131 -4.79 -9.19 6.85
N TRP A 132 -4.96 -7.95 6.40
CA TRP A 132 -6.09 -7.53 5.57
C TRP A 132 -6.19 -8.34 4.28
N ALA A 133 -5.08 -8.59 3.58
CA ALA A 133 -5.09 -9.39 2.36
C ALA A 133 -5.60 -10.82 2.61
N LEU A 134 -5.13 -11.48 3.68
CA LEU A 134 -5.62 -12.81 4.05
C LEU A 134 -7.10 -12.79 4.44
N CYS A 135 -7.52 -11.79 5.22
CA CYS A 135 -8.92 -11.62 5.61
C CYS A 135 -9.83 -11.38 4.42
N LEU A 136 -9.41 -10.56 3.45
CA LEU A 136 -10.16 -10.29 2.22
C LEU A 136 -10.36 -11.58 1.43
N ILE A 137 -9.28 -12.33 1.21
CA ILE A 137 -9.32 -13.59 0.44
C ILE A 137 -10.22 -14.62 1.13
N SER A 138 -10.22 -14.64 2.47
CA SER A 138 -11.14 -15.47 3.25
C SER A 138 -12.59 -14.98 3.21
N ALA A 139 -12.82 -13.68 3.06
CA ALA A 139 -14.17 -13.09 3.01
C ALA A 139 -14.78 -13.15 1.60
N ASP A 140 -13.96 -13.33 0.56
CA ASP A 140 -14.40 -13.51 -0.82
C ASP A 140 -14.89 -14.95 -1.08
N GLU A 141 -16.07 -15.27 -0.52
CA GLU A 141 -16.75 -16.58 -0.65
C GLU A 141 -17.20 -16.88 -2.09
N ASN A 142 -17.51 -15.82 -2.86
CA ASN A 142 -18.02 -15.92 -4.23
C ASN A 142 -16.90 -15.93 -5.28
N ASN A 143 -15.62 -15.89 -4.87
CA ASN A 143 -14.46 -15.86 -5.77
C ASN A 143 -14.51 -14.72 -6.79
N PHE A 144 -14.95 -13.53 -6.36
CA PHE A 144 -14.91 -12.33 -7.20
C PHE A 144 -13.47 -11.89 -7.49
N VAL A 145 -12.53 -12.15 -6.58
CA VAL A 145 -11.11 -11.92 -6.82
C VAL A 145 -10.56 -13.11 -7.64
N PRO A 146 -9.94 -12.86 -8.81
CA PRO A 146 -9.38 -13.94 -9.64
C PRO A 146 -8.37 -14.81 -8.89
N SER A 147 -8.30 -16.10 -9.23
CA SER A 147 -7.44 -17.09 -8.54
C SER A 147 -5.96 -16.69 -8.53
N TRP A 148 -5.42 -16.19 -9.65
CA TRP A 148 -4.04 -15.70 -9.73
C TRP A 148 -3.78 -14.52 -8.78
N ALA A 149 -4.77 -13.65 -8.60
CA ALA A 149 -4.66 -12.52 -7.68
C ALA A 149 -4.75 -12.99 -6.23
N ARG A 150 -5.61 -13.97 -5.92
CA ARG A 150 -5.68 -14.60 -4.59
C ARG A 150 -4.36 -15.25 -4.20
N ILE A 151 -3.75 -16.02 -5.11
CA ILE A 151 -2.42 -16.62 -4.88
C ILE A 151 -1.38 -15.53 -4.63
N SER A 152 -1.40 -14.47 -5.44
CA SER A 152 -0.50 -13.34 -5.28
C SER A 152 -0.68 -12.63 -3.94
N GLY A 153 -1.93 -12.38 -3.52
CA GLY A 153 -2.26 -11.73 -2.26
C GLY A 153 -1.85 -12.57 -1.04
N GLN A 154 -2.04 -13.90 -1.09
CA GLN A 154 -1.56 -14.81 -0.06
C GLN A 154 -0.03 -14.79 0.03
N GLY A 155 0.65 -14.89 -1.11
CA GLY A 155 2.12 -14.83 -1.17
C GLY A 155 2.65 -13.52 -0.60
N ALA A 156 2.11 -12.37 -1.04
CA ALA A 156 2.45 -11.05 -0.53
C ALA A 156 2.23 -10.98 0.99
N ALA A 157 1.06 -11.42 1.47
CA ALA A 157 0.73 -11.36 2.89
C ALA A 157 1.69 -12.15 3.77
N TYR A 158 2.00 -13.39 3.42
CA TYR A 158 2.95 -14.20 4.19
C TYR A 158 4.35 -13.59 4.18
N LEU A 159 4.82 -13.15 3.01
CA LEU A 159 6.13 -12.50 2.92
C LEU A 159 6.20 -11.23 3.75
N ILE A 160 5.17 -10.38 3.68
CA ILE A 160 5.10 -9.15 4.46
C ILE A 160 5.09 -9.47 5.95
N ILE A 161 4.23 -10.39 6.40
CA ILE A 161 4.13 -10.73 7.82
C ILE A 161 5.46 -11.28 8.35
N VAL A 162 6.07 -12.23 7.64
CA VAL A 162 7.36 -12.81 8.02
C VAL A 162 8.45 -11.74 8.01
N ALA A 163 8.47 -10.87 6.99
CA ALA A 163 9.45 -9.79 6.90
C ALA A 163 9.33 -8.78 8.05
N GLN A 164 8.12 -8.32 8.37
CA GLN A 164 7.90 -7.35 9.44
C GLN A 164 8.20 -7.94 10.83
N ILE A 165 7.82 -9.19 11.08
CA ILE A 165 8.19 -9.90 12.32
C ILE A 165 9.72 -10.06 12.39
N GLY A 166 10.36 -10.44 11.29
CA GLY A 166 11.81 -10.57 11.22
C GLY A 166 12.52 -9.24 11.52
N ILE A 167 12.05 -8.13 10.94
CA ILE A 167 12.57 -6.78 11.23
C ILE A 167 12.37 -6.41 12.70
N LEU A 168 11.20 -6.70 13.27
CA LEU A 168 10.87 -6.38 14.66
C LEU A 168 11.87 -6.98 15.66
N PHE A 169 12.39 -8.17 15.36
CA PHE A 169 13.39 -8.87 16.18
C PHE A 169 14.84 -8.72 15.66
N GLY A 170 15.08 -7.87 14.65
CA GLY A 170 16.41 -7.67 14.07
C GLY A 170 16.99 -8.90 13.35
N LEU A 171 16.14 -9.82 12.90
CA LEU A 171 16.52 -11.09 12.28
C LEU A 171 16.81 -10.98 10.78
N ILE A 172 16.37 -9.90 10.14
CA ILE A 172 16.54 -9.69 8.70
C ILE A 172 17.51 -8.51 8.49
N PRO A 173 18.73 -8.75 7.96
CA PRO A 173 19.62 -7.67 7.58
C PRO A 173 19.08 -6.92 6.36
N ALA A 174 19.47 -5.66 6.18
CA ALA A 174 18.99 -4.81 5.09
C ALA A 174 19.11 -5.46 3.70
N ALA A 175 20.23 -6.13 3.41
CA ALA A 175 20.44 -6.84 2.15
C ALA A 175 19.45 -8.01 1.93
N GLY A 176 19.01 -8.69 3.00
CA GLY A 176 18.00 -9.73 2.94
C GLY A 176 16.57 -9.21 2.81
N PHE A 177 16.33 -7.96 3.22
CA PHE A 177 15.03 -7.31 3.10
C PHE A 177 14.70 -6.93 1.65
N VAL A 178 15.70 -6.52 0.86
CA VAL A 178 15.48 -6.04 -0.52
C VAL A 178 14.75 -7.08 -1.39
N PRO A 179 15.17 -8.36 -1.48
CA PRO A 179 14.43 -9.37 -2.26
C PRO A 179 13.00 -9.61 -1.76
N LEU A 180 12.79 -9.58 -0.43
CA LEU A 180 11.46 -9.76 0.17
C LEU A 180 10.54 -8.60 -0.19
N PHE A 181 11.05 -7.37 -0.12
CA PHE A 181 10.32 -6.16 -0.52
C PHE A 181 9.96 -6.17 -1.99
N LEU A 182 10.90 -6.53 -2.87
CA LEU A 182 10.65 -6.63 -4.31
C LEU A 182 9.55 -7.63 -4.62
N LEU A 183 9.68 -8.87 -4.13
CA LEU A 183 8.70 -9.91 -4.42
C LEU A 183 7.35 -9.59 -3.77
N GLY A 184 7.31 -9.32 -2.47
CA GLY A 184 6.07 -9.10 -1.73
C GLY A 184 5.39 -7.78 -2.08
N GLY A 185 6.14 -6.67 -1.99
CA GLY A 185 5.61 -5.32 -2.08
C GLY A 185 5.51 -4.77 -3.51
N VAL A 186 6.43 -5.10 -4.41
CA VAL A 186 6.48 -4.52 -5.77
C VAL A 186 5.81 -5.42 -6.81
N VAL A 187 5.89 -6.74 -6.64
CA VAL A 187 5.32 -7.70 -7.60
C VAL A 187 3.97 -8.22 -7.11
N LEU A 188 3.97 -8.94 -5.99
CA LEU A 188 2.80 -9.71 -5.59
C LEU A 188 1.65 -8.84 -5.09
N PHE A 189 1.94 -7.79 -4.31
CA PHE A 189 0.90 -6.91 -3.78
C PHE A 189 0.20 -6.11 -4.90
N PRO A 190 0.88 -5.48 -5.88
CA PRO A 190 0.21 -4.80 -6.99
C PRO A 190 -0.60 -5.73 -7.87
N ILE A 191 -0.14 -6.97 -8.11
CA ILE A 191 -0.93 -8.01 -8.80
C ILE A 191 -2.23 -8.28 -8.02
N PHE A 192 -2.15 -8.44 -6.70
CA PHE A 192 -3.34 -8.64 -5.86
C PHE A 192 -4.29 -7.44 -5.92
N THR A 193 -3.78 -6.21 -5.75
CA THR A 193 -4.57 -4.98 -5.83
C THR A 193 -5.23 -4.82 -7.21
N TRP A 194 -4.52 -5.15 -8.29
CA TRP A 194 -5.10 -5.17 -9.62
C TRP A 194 -6.23 -6.21 -9.74
N GLY A 195 -6.06 -7.39 -9.16
CA GLY A 195 -7.13 -8.40 -9.09
C GLY A 195 -8.37 -7.93 -8.36
N ILE A 196 -8.22 -7.16 -7.28
CA ILE A 196 -9.35 -6.51 -6.58
C ILE A 196 -10.10 -5.57 -7.53
N SER A 197 -9.39 -4.88 -8.44
CA SER A 197 -10.05 -4.01 -9.43
C SER A 197 -11.04 -4.76 -10.34
N ILE A 198 -10.76 -6.05 -10.61
CA ILE A 198 -11.64 -6.92 -11.39
C ILE A 198 -12.84 -7.33 -10.55
N ALA A 199 -12.63 -7.69 -9.27
CA ALA A 199 -13.74 -8.00 -8.36
C ALA A 199 -14.79 -6.88 -8.35
N PHE A 200 -14.35 -5.62 -8.24
CA PHE A 200 -15.25 -4.46 -8.34
C PHE A 200 -16.01 -4.37 -9.66
N SER A 201 -15.32 -4.59 -10.80
CA SER A 201 -15.95 -4.54 -12.13
C SER A 201 -16.98 -5.65 -12.34
N THR A 202 -16.82 -6.80 -11.69
CA THR A 202 -17.71 -7.95 -11.87
C THR A 202 -19.02 -7.80 -11.09
N THR A 203 -19.03 -7.05 -9.97
CA THR A 203 -20.22 -6.86 -9.13
C THR A 203 -21.03 -5.61 -9.48
N GLY A 204 -20.49 -4.72 -10.32
CA GLY A 204 -21.13 -3.46 -10.72
C GLY A 204 -21.99 -3.52 -11.99
N ASN A 205 -22.01 -4.67 -12.66
CA ASN A 205 -22.85 -4.97 -13.83
C ASN A 205 -23.99 -5.90 -13.42
#